data_AF-A0A8K0KCR8-F1
#
_entry.id   AF-A0A8K0KCR8-F1
#
_cell.length_a   1.000
_cell.length_b   1.000
_cell.length_c   1.000
_cell.angle_alpha   90.00
_cell.angle_beta   90.00
_cell.angle_gamma   90.00
#
_symmetry.space_group_name_H-M   'P 1'
#
loop_
_entity.id
_entity.type
_entity.pdbx_description
1 polymer ?
#
loop_
_entity_poly.entity_id
_entity_poly.type
_entity_poly.pdbx_seq_one_letter_code
_entity_poly.pdbx_strand_id
1 'polypeptide(L)'
;MIEELPITSTILSCRSRAVPSADGSHYILNGSKIWISNGSLAEVMTVFAQTPVKDEKTGVEKDKVTAFIVQRSFGGVTSGPPEKKMGIKCSNTAEVYYDNVKIPAENVLGGVGQGFKVAMNILNNGRFGMAAALAGTMRAVTAKAVEFANQRTQFGRTINSFGTIQEKLARMSLLHYVTESMAYMLSSNMDRGSTEYHLEAAISKFAGGHLRELQKAFKNPTANLGLILEEATKRGLRSVGLASPPSLSEFVHPSLSSGAQLAAKSIESFGIAVEHVLVKHGRGVVEEQFLLNRLAQAAIDTFTMAVVLSRASHSLSKNLPSAHHEQLLASVWCNEASERVKRNLGELTSPMHLENYSKLSLIAKNMCEAEGMVQGNPLGL
;
A
#
# COMPACT_ATOMS: atom_id res chain seq x y z
N MET A 1 8.08 17.32 0.63
CA MET A 1 9.01 17.17 -0.51
C MET A 1 10.04 16.11 -0.21
N ILE A 2 9.82 14.92 -0.75
CA ILE A 2 10.60 13.73 -0.38
C ILE A 2 11.56 13.35 -1.52
N GLU A 3 11.10 13.38 -2.76
CA GLU A 3 11.80 12.81 -3.92
C GLU A 3 12.97 13.66 -4.40
N GLU A 4 14.07 13.00 -4.76
CA GLU A 4 15.30 13.57 -5.29
C GLU A 4 15.88 12.65 -6.37
N LEU A 5 16.76 13.14 -7.25
CA LEU A 5 17.58 12.26 -8.07
C LEU A 5 18.93 11.98 -7.39
N PRO A 6 19.44 10.74 -7.44
CA PRO A 6 18.87 9.54 -8.08
C PRO A 6 17.93 8.72 -7.17
N ILE A 7 17.36 9.31 -6.12
CA ILE A 7 16.76 8.60 -4.97
C ILE A 7 15.28 8.93 -4.80
N THR A 8 14.42 8.09 -5.34
CA THR A 8 12.96 8.29 -5.31
C THR A 8 12.24 7.40 -4.30
N SER A 9 12.82 6.25 -3.94
CA SER A 9 12.14 5.25 -3.09
C SER A 9 12.52 5.31 -1.61
N THR A 10 13.67 5.87 -1.23
CA THR A 10 14.17 5.86 0.16
C THR A 10 14.55 7.26 0.64
N ILE A 11 13.71 7.84 1.49
CA ILE A 11 13.95 9.16 2.09
C ILE A 11 15.22 9.19 2.96
N LEU A 12 15.62 8.07 3.57
CA LEU A 12 16.82 7.97 4.41
C LEU A 12 18.11 8.28 3.65
N SER A 13 18.10 8.15 2.33
CA SER A 13 19.25 8.42 1.48
C SER A 13 19.15 9.76 0.76
N CYS A 14 18.22 10.65 1.13
CA CYS A 14 18.17 12.00 0.56
C CYS A 14 19.51 12.73 0.75
N ARG A 15 19.85 13.58 -0.21
CA ARG A 15 21.11 14.34 -0.31
C ARG A 15 20.94 15.81 0.03
N SER A 16 19.73 16.38 -0.05
CA SER A 16 19.50 17.74 0.47
C SER A 16 19.96 17.82 1.92
N ARG A 17 20.71 18.86 2.27
CA ARG A 17 21.39 18.99 3.55
C ARG A 17 21.03 20.32 4.20
N ALA A 18 20.72 20.27 5.49
CA ALA A 18 20.47 21.42 6.34
C ALA A 18 21.52 21.44 7.46
N VAL A 19 22.39 22.45 7.46
CA VAL A 19 23.47 22.61 8.45
C VAL A 19 23.05 23.67 9.47
N PRO A 20 23.08 23.38 10.78
CA PRO A 20 22.77 24.39 11.79
C PRO A 20 23.82 25.52 11.77
N SER A 21 23.37 26.75 11.99
CA SER A 21 24.26 27.89 12.20
C SER A 21 25.04 27.73 13.50
N ALA A 22 26.18 28.43 13.62
CA ALA A 22 27.05 28.32 14.79
C ALA A 22 26.36 28.73 16.11
N ASP A 23 25.42 29.67 16.04
CA ASP A 23 24.59 30.14 17.15
C ASP A 23 23.31 29.30 17.35
N GLY A 24 23.04 28.34 16.46
CA GLY A 24 21.85 27.48 16.49
C GLY A 24 20.54 28.20 16.15
N SER A 25 20.57 29.47 15.70
CA SER A 25 19.37 30.25 15.40
C SER A 25 18.63 29.80 14.13
N HIS A 26 19.34 29.20 13.18
CA HIS A 26 18.77 28.77 11.91
C HIS A 26 19.53 27.58 11.31
N TYR A 27 18.99 27.01 10.24
CA TYR A 27 19.64 26.04 9.38
C TYR A 27 19.86 26.65 8.01
N ILE A 28 20.98 26.30 7.36
CA ILE A 28 21.24 26.61 5.96
C ILE A 28 20.94 25.37 5.14
N LEU A 29 19.87 25.41 4.35
CA LEU A 29 19.43 24.32 3.48
C LEU A 29 19.98 24.50 2.06
N ASN A 30 20.60 23.43 1.56
CA ASN A 30 21.03 23.29 0.18
C ASN A 30 20.54 21.95 -0.41
N GLY A 31 20.09 21.97 -1.66
CA GLY A 31 19.72 20.78 -2.40
C GLY A 31 18.63 21.02 -3.44
N SER A 32 18.10 19.93 -3.96
CA SER A 32 17.05 19.96 -4.99
C SER A 32 16.07 18.83 -4.75
N LYS A 33 14.80 19.07 -5.07
CA LYS A 33 13.70 18.11 -4.99
C LYS A 33 13.07 17.98 -6.37
N ILE A 34 12.73 16.76 -6.77
CA ILE A 34 12.15 16.47 -8.09
C ILE A 34 10.68 16.05 -7.98
N TRP A 35 9.93 16.27 -9.07
CA TRP A 35 8.52 15.87 -9.22
C TRP A 35 7.60 16.33 -8.08
N ILE A 36 7.85 17.55 -7.60
CA ILE A 36 7.08 18.10 -6.50
C ILE A 36 5.75 18.62 -7.02
N SER A 37 4.67 17.98 -6.58
CA SER A 37 3.32 18.48 -6.81
C SER A 37 3.16 19.86 -6.17
N ASN A 38 2.66 20.82 -6.95
CA ASN A 38 2.62 22.25 -6.61
C ASN A 38 3.99 22.91 -6.41
N GLY A 39 5.09 22.29 -6.86
CA GLY A 39 6.45 22.77 -6.65
C GLY A 39 6.72 24.20 -7.12
N SER A 40 6.10 24.65 -8.21
CA SER A 40 6.26 26.03 -8.71
C SER A 40 5.18 27.00 -8.22
N LEU A 41 4.23 26.54 -7.41
CA LEU A 41 3.09 27.32 -6.92
C LEU A 41 3.07 27.45 -5.39
N ALA A 42 3.73 26.54 -4.68
CA ALA A 42 3.70 26.49 -3.22
C ALA A 42 4.55 27.61 -2.61
N GLU A 43 3.93 28.33 -1.66
CA GLU A 43 4.60 29.33 -0.81
C GLU A 43 5.14 28.70 0.49
N VAL A 44 4.53 27.61 0.95
CA VAL A 44 4.92 26.88 2.17
C VAL A 44 5.12 25.41 1.84
N MET A 45 6.19 24.84 2.36
CA MET A 45 6.70 23.55 1.94
C MET A 45 7.20 22.73 3.13
N THR A 46 6.74 21.48 3.25
CA THR A 46 7.40 20.52 4.16
C THR A 46 8.61 19.93 3.44
N VAL A 47 9.83 20.24 3.89
CA VAL A 47 11.08 19.81 3.26
C VAL A 47 11.81 18.83 4.18
N PHE A 48 12.31 17.74 3.61
CA PHE A 48 13.11 16.75 4.35
C PHE A 48 14.56 16.85 3.90
N ALA A 49 15.48 16.99 4.85
CA ALA A 49 16.91 17.12 4.57
C ALA A 49 17.74 16.39 5.64
N GLN A 50 18.94 15.97 5.27
CA GLN A 50 19.92 15.44 6.22
C GLN A 50 20.42 16.57 7.12
N THR A 51 20.43 16.31 8.41
CA THR A 51 21.01 17.19 9.43
C THR A 51 22.03 16.40 10.24
N PRO A 52 23.16 17.00 10.60
CA PRO A 52 24.06 16.41 11.58
C PRO A 52 23.36 16.32 12.93
N VAL A 53 23.30 15.12 13.50
CA VAL A 53 22.72 14.88 14.83
C VAL A 53 23.75 14.16 15.70
N LYS A 54 24.14 14.80 16.80
CA LYS A 54 25.01 14.20 17.80
C LYS A 54 24.23 13.16 18.61
N ASP A 55 24.73 11.93 18.63
CA ASP A 55 24.18 10.88 19.47
C ASP A 55 24.56 11.14 20.94
N GLU A 56 23.57 11.29 21.82
CA GLU A 56 23.79 11.64 23.23
C GLU A 56 24.56 10.55 24.00
N LYS A 57 24.49 9.28 23.57
CA LYS A 57 25.11 8.16 24.28
C LYS A 57 26.54 7.92 23.83
N THR A 58 26.81 8.09 22.55
CA THR A 58 28.11 7.77 21.95
C THR A 58 28.94 9.02 21.63
N GLY A 59 28.32 10.21 21.64
CA GLY A 59 28.93 11.47 21.24
C GLY A 59 29.22 11.58 19.75
N VAL A 60 28.95 10.53 18.96
CA VAL A 60 29.23 10.46 17.53
C VAL A 60 28.15 11.22 16.75
N GLU A 61 28.58 12.08 15.85
CA GLU A 61 27.68 12.77 14.92
C GLU A 61 27.29 11.86 13.77
N LYS A 62 25.99 11.75 13.50
CA LYS A 62 25.46 11.03 12.35
C LYS A 62 24.39 11.85 11.67
N ASP A 63 24.37 11.80 10.35
CA ASP A 63 23.29 12.39 9.58
C ASP A 63 21.98 11.65 9.84
N LYS A 64 20.95 12.42 10.18
CA LYS A 64 19.57 11.95 10.26
C LYS A 64 18.68 12.89 9.48
N VAL A 65 17.61 12.35 8.92
CA VAL A 65 16.61 13.16 8.21
C VAL A 65 15.83 13.99 9.23
N THR A 66 15.75 15.30 8.99
CA THR A 66 14.88 16.25 9.72
C THR A 66 13.85 16.82 8.76
N ALA A 67 12.65 17.07 9.27
CA ALA A 67 11.58 17.74 8.53
C ALA A 67 11.54 19.23 8.90
N PHE A 68 11.32 20.08 7.92
CA PHE A 68 11.29 21.53 8.06
C PHE A 68 10.05 22.12 7.40
N ILE A 69 9.53 23.20 7.97
CA ILE A 69 8.59 24.09 7.28
C ILE A 69 9.40 25.20 6.61
N VAL A 70 9.48 25.17 5.29
CA VAL A 70 10.22 26.15 4.49
C VAL A 70 9.24 27.06 3.77
N GLN A 71 9.40 28.36 3.93
CA GLN A 71 8.66 29.35 3.15
C GLN A 71 9.48 29.79 1.95
N ARG A 72 8.83 29.99 0.80
CA ARG A 72 9.49 30.51 -0.41
C ARG A 72 10.09 31.89 -0.18
N SER A 73 9.45 32.70 0.67
CA SER A 73 9.88 34.03 1.10
C SER A 73 11.20 34.06 1.89
N PHE A 74 11.72 32.93 2.35
CA PHE A 74 13.02 32.86 3.05
C PHE A 74 14.22 33.17 2.12
N GLY A 75 13.98 33.27 0.80
CA GLY A 75 15.03 33.49 -0.19
C GLY A 75 15.78 32.20 -0.52
N GLY A 76 16.40 32.14 -1.70
CA GLY A 76 17.13 30.96 -2.17
C GLY A 76 16.25 29.78 -2.61
N VAL A 77 14.92 29.93 -2.64
CA VAL A 77 13.98 28.90 -3.11
C VAL A 77 13.51 29.21 -4.52
N THR A 78 13.92 28.40 -5.49
CA THR A 78 13.51 28.52 -6.91
C THR A 78 12.87 27.23 -7.40
N SER A 79 12.25 27.25 -8.57
CA SER A 79 11.64 26.06 -9.17
C SER A 79 11.80 26.04 -10.68
N GLY A 80 11.91 24.84 -11.24
CA GLY A 80 11.87 24.62 -12.68
C GLY A 80 10.48 24.88 -13.29
N PRO A 81 10.37 24.83 -14.62
CA PRO A 81 9.07 24.92 -15.28
C PRO A 81 8.18 23.70 -14.95
N PRO A 82 6.85 23.82 -15.13
CA PRO A 82 5.96 22.67 -15.00
C PRO A 82 6.33 21.52 -15.94
N GLU A 83 6.46 20.32 -15.38
CA GLU A 83 6.84 19.11 -16.10
C GLU A 83 5.78 18.70 -17.12
N LYS A 84 6.25 18.33 -18.32
CA LYS A 84 5.42 17.71 -19.36
C LYS A 84 5.22 16.24 -19.02
N LYS A 85 3.98 15.84 -18.75
CA LYS A 85 3.62 14.48 -18.28
C LYS A 85 2.41 13.91 -19.02
N MET A 86 2.29 12.58 -19.01
CA MET A 86 1.24 11.84 -19.73
C MET A 86 -0.18 12.22 -19.27
N GLY A 87 -0.42 12.26 -17.96
CA GLY A 87 -1.73 12.50 -17.34
C GLY A 87 -1.67 13.52 -16.21
N ILE A 88 -2.80 13.74 -15.53
CA ILE A 88 -2.97 14.74 -14.45
C ILE A 88 -2.32 16.10 -14.80
N LYS A 89 -2.44 16.52 -16.07
CA LYS A 89 -1.70 17.66 -16.65
C LYS A 89 -2.03 19.00 -15.99
N CYS A 90 -3.22 19.12 -15.40
CA CYS A 90 -3.62 20.29 -14.62
C CYS A 90 -2.90 20.42 -13.27
N SER A 91 -2.38 19.32 -12.72
CA SER A 91 -1.57 19.36 -11.50
C SER A 91 -0.20 19.94 -11.82
N ASN A 92 0.23 20.95 -11.08
CA ASN A 92 1.59 21.46 -11.20
C ASN A 92 2.57 20.41 -10.68
N THR A 93 3.66 20.19 -11.41
CA THR A 93 4.75 19.28 -11.01
C THR A 93 6.03 19.95 -11.45
N ALA A 94 6.98 20.18 -10.55
CA ALA A 94 8.22 20.88 -10.88
C ALA A 94 9.37 20.38 -10.02
N GLU A 95 10.59 20.62 -10.49
CA GLU A 95 11.76 20.64 -9.61
C GLU A 95 11.74 21.86 -8.71
N VAL A 96 12.25 21.73 -7.48
CA VAL A 96 12.40 22.81 -6.51
C VAL A 96 13.84 22.82 -6.01
N TYR A 97 14.52 23.95 -6.12
CA TYR A 97 15.91 24.12 -5.73
C TYR A 97 15.99 25.00 -4.48
N TYR A 98 16.91 24.62 -3.60
CA TYR A 98 17.23 25.32 -2.37
C TYR A 98 18.71 25.67 -2.41
N ASP A 99 19.00 26.96 -2.49
CA ASP A 99 20.36 27.51 -2.48
C ASP A 99 20.51 28.43 -1.28
N ASN A 100 21.28 27.98 -0.28
CA ASN A 100 21.58 28.70 0.94
C ASN A 100 20.36 29.28 1.67
N VAL A 101 19.27 28.50 1.70
CA VAL A 101 18.00 28.92 2.32
C VAL A 101 18.14 28.92 3.83
N LYS A 102 17.94 30.07 4.46
CA LYS A 102 17.98 30.22 5.92
C LYS A 102 16.62 29.86 6.52
N ILE A 103 16.56 28.73 7.20
CA ILE A 103 15.36 28.21 7.85
C ILE A 103 15.47 28.48 9.35
N PRO A 104 14.57 29.26 9.97
CA PRO A 104 14.60 29.46 11.41
C PRO A 104 14.55 28.13 12.19
N ALA A 105 15.23 28.03 13.33
CA ALA A 105 15.34 26.79 14.08
C ALA A 105 13.97 26.28 14.59
N GLU A 106 13.04 27.18 14.88
CA GLU A 106 11.67 26.91 15.28
C GLU A 106 10.82 26.28 14.17
N ASN A 107 11.27 26.34 12.91
CA ASN A 107 10.59 25.73 11.77
C ASN A 107 10.92 24.23 11.61
N VAL A 108 11.68 23.64 12.53
CA VAL A 108 11.87 22.18 12.62
C VAL A 108 10.53 21.52 12.98
N LEU A 109 10.08 20.59 12.15
CA LEU A 109 8.83 19.87 12.34
C LEU A 109 9.08 18.50 12.98
N GLY A 110 8.50 18.28 14.16
CA GLY A 110 8.52 16.99 14.86
C GLY A 110 9.85 16.63 15.55
N GLY A 111 10.83 17.53 15.51
CA GLY A 111 12.12 17.38 16.19
C GLY A 111 13.28 16.99 15.27
N VAL A 112 14.48 17.40 15.66
CA VAL A 112 15.72 17.14 14.92
C VAL A 112 15.98 15.63 14.84
N GLY A 113 16.28 15.14 13.64
CA GLY A 113 16.51 13.73 13.33
C GLY A 113 15.27 12.85 13.31
N GLN A 114 14.07 13.41 13.50
CA GLN A 114 12.79 12.68 13.50
C GLN A 114 12.04 12.74 12.17
N GLY A 115 12.65 13.34 11.13
CA GLY A 115 12.02 13.59 9.84
C GLY A 115 11.55 12.33 9.12
N PHE A 116 12.21 11.18 9.30
CA PHE A 116 11.73 9.91 8.76
C PHE A 116 10.37 9.51 9.35
N LYS A 117 10.20 9.62 10.67
CA LYS A 117 8.95 9.31 11.36
C LYS A 117 7.84 10.26 10.92
N VAL A 118 8.15 11.55 10.81
CA VAL A 118 7.23 12.58 10.29
C VAL A 118 6.77 12.23 8.87
N ALA A 119 7.69 11.89 7.97
CA ALA A 119 7.36 11.51 6.59
C ALA A 119 6.44 10.29 6.53
N MET A 120 6.75 9.24 7.31
CA MET A 120 5.91 8.03 7.34
C MET A 120 4.52 8.32 7.90
N ASN A 121 4.42 9.15 8.95
CA ASN A 121 3.12 9.53 9.52
C ASN A 121 2.27 10.33 8.52
N ILE A 122 2.86 11.31 7.82
CA ILE A 122 2.16 12.09 6.79
C ILE A 122 1.67 11.18 5.66
N LEU A 123 2.54 10.29 5.17
CA LEU A 123 2.18 9.37 4.10
C LEU A 123 1.09 8.38 4.53
N ASN A 124 1.19 7.83 5.75
CA ASN A 124 0.20 6.90 6.28
C ASN A 124 -1.15 7.58 6.50
N ASN A 125 -1.15 8.81 7.01
CA ASN A 125 -2.37 9.60 7.18
C ASN A 125 -3.02 9.94 5.83
N GLY A 126 -2.24 10.28 4.79
CA GLY A 126 -2.79 10.61 3.47
C GLY A 126 -3.26 9.42 2.62
N ARG A 127 -2.91 8.18 2.97
CA ARG A 127 -3.17 6.99 2.14
C ARG A 127 -4.65 6.70 1.89
N PHE A 128 -5.51 6.87 2.91
CA PHE A 128 -6.94 6.57 2.76
C PHE A 128 -7.62 7.50 1.73
N GLY A 129 -7.16 8.75 1.61
CA GLY A 129 -7.70 9.74 0.68
C GLY A 129 -7.57 9.32 -0.78
N MET A 130 -6.54 8.53 -1.11
CA MET A 130 -6.38 7.98 -2.47
C MET A 130 -7.48 6.96 -2.79
N ALA A 131 -7.77 6.05 -1.86
CA ALA A 131 -8.85 5.08 -2.04
C ALA A 131 -10.21 5.78 -2.17
N ALA A 132 -10.45 6.82 -1.36
CA ALA A 132 -11.67 7.63 -1.44
C ALA A 132 -11.83 8.33 -2.81
N ALA A 133 -10.78 8.98 -3.31
CA ALA A 133 -10.81 9.64 -4.62
C ALA A 133 -11.01 8.64 -5.78
N LEU A 134 -10.36 7.47 -5.70
CA LEU A 134 -10.49 6.41 -6.70
C LEU A 134 -11.88 5.76 -6.66
N ALA A 135 -12.50 5.63 -5.48
CA ALA A 135 -13.88 5.17 -5.37
C ALA A 135 -14.84 6.11 -6.14
N GLY A 136 -14.72 7.42 -5.95
CA GLY A 136 -15.50 8.41 -6.72
C GLY A 136 -15.25 8.30 -8.24
N THR A 137 -13.98 8.10 -8.64
CA THR A 137 -13.61 7.90 -10.05
C THR A 137 -14.24 6.64 -10.63
N MET A 138 -14.15 5.51 -9.94
CA MET A 138 -14.73 4.24 -10.37
C MET A 138 -16.25 4.32 -10.48
N ARG A 139 -16.92 5.01 -9.55
CA ARG A 139 -18.36 5.27 -9.61
C ARG A 139 -18.75 5.99 -10.90
N ALA A 140 -18.04 7.07 -11.24
CA ALA A 140 -18.30 7.86 -12.45
C ALA A 140 -18.04 7.06 -13.74
N VAL A 141 -16.93 6.32 -13.80
CA VAL A 141 -16.59 5.48 -14.97
C VAL A 141 -17.59 4.34 -15.13
N THR A 142 -18.01 3.71 -14.03
CA THR A 142 -19.02 2.64 -14.04
C THR A 142 -20.36 3.13 -14.52
N ALA A 143 -20.80 4.32 -14.07
CA ALA A 143 -22.03 4.93 -14.56
C ALA A 143 -22.04 5.11 -16.08
N LYS A 144 -20.94 5.65 -16.64
CA LYS A 144 -20.79 5.81 -18.10
C LYS A 144 -20.78 4.46 -18.84
N ALA A 145 -20.13 3.45 -18.29
CA ALA A 145 -20.10 2.12 -18.89
C ALA A 145 -21.49 1.46 -18.91
N VAL A 146 -22.25 1.57 -17.81
CA VAL A 146 -23.63 1.09 -17.72
C VAL A 146 -24.54 1.83 -18.70
N GLU A 147 -24.44 3.15 -18.76
CA GLU A 147 -25.20 3.99 -19.70
C GLU A 147 -24.98 3.52 -21.15
N PHE A 148 -23.71 3.39 -21.56
CA PHE A 148 -23.37 2.92 -22.90
C PHE A 148 -23.88 1.50 -23.17
N ALA A 149 -23.75 0.59 -22.20
CA ALA A 149 -24.18 -0.80 -22.34
C ALA A 149 -25.71 -0.93 -22.51
N ASN A 150 -26.48 -0.04 -21.89
CA ASN A 150 -27.93 0.00 -21.99
C ASN A 150 -28.43 0.57 -23.33
N GLN A 151 -27.66 1.45 -23.97
CA GLN A 151 -28.08 2.13 -25.21
C GLN A 151 -27.53 1.44 -26.48
N ARG A 152 -26.33 0.85 -26.42
CA ARG A 152 -25.68 0.28 -27.60
C ARG A 152 -26.34 -1.02 -28.03
N THR A 153 -26.88 -1.04 -29.24
CA THR A 153 -27.40 -2.26 -29.90
C THR A 153 -26.35 -2.88 -30.81
N GLN A 154 -26.15 -4.20 -30.68
CA GLN A 154 -25.35 -5.01 -31.60
C GLN A 154 -25.89 -6.45 -31.62
N PHE A 155 -25.81 -7.12 -32.77
CA PHE A 155 -26.40 -8.46 -32.95
C PHE A 155 -27.89 -8.52 -32.53
N GLY A 156 -28.66 -7.48 -32.87
CA GLY A 156 -30.12 -7.44 -32.68
C GLY A 156 -30.64 -7.15 -31.27
N ARG A 157 -29.77 -6.85 -30.28
CA ARG A 157 -30.18 -6.49 -28.91
C ARG A 157 -29.18 -5.55 -28.23
N THR A 158 -29.56 -4.96 -27.10
CA THR A 158 -28.67 -4.11 -26.28
C THR A 158 -27.52 -4.93 -25.71
N ILE A 159 -26.31 -4.35 -25.66
CA ILE A 159 -25.12 -5.12 -25.31
C ILE A 159 -25.07 -5.54 -23.84
N ASN A 160 -25.83 -4.88 -22.96
CA ASN A 160 -26.00 -5.29 -21.55
C ASN A 160 -26.59 -6.72 -21.38
N SER A 161 -27.16 -7.30 -22.43
CA SER A 161 -27.71 -8.66 -22.43
C SER A 161 -26.66 -9.74 -22.72
N PHE A 162 -25.44 -9.38 -23.15
CA PHE A 162 -24.36 -10.34 -23.38
C PHE A 162 -23.58 -10.61 -22.10
N GLY A 163 -23.38 -11.90 -21.77
CA GLY A 163 -22.70 -12.31 -20.54
C GLY A 163 -21.31 -11.70 -20.34
N THR A 164 -20.54 -11.50 -21.41
CA THR A 164 -19.22 -10.86 -21.36
C THR A 164 -19.27 -9.38 -20.96
N ILE A 165 -20.36 -8.69 -21.27
CA ILE A 165 -20.60 -7.30 -20.83
C ILE A 165 -21.09 -7.29 -19.39
N GLN A 166 -22.00 -8.20 -19.03
CA GLN A 166 -22.50 -8.35 -17.66
C GLN A 166 -21.36 -8.64 -16.68
N GLU A 167 -20.43 -9.53 -17.04
CA GLU A 167 -19.24 -9.81 -16.23
C GLU A 167 -18.40 -8.54 -16.04
N LYS A 168 -18.10 -7.79 -17.11
CA LYS A 168 -17.31 -6.55 -16.99
C LYS A 168 -17.96 -5.55 -16.03
N LEU A 169 -19.26 -5.31 -16.17
CA LEU A 169 -20.00 -4.39 -15.30
C LEU A 169 -20.03 -4.89 -13.84
N ALA A 170 -20.22 -6.20 -13.63
CA ALA A 170 -20.18 -6.79 -12.30
C ALA A 170 -18.80 -6.65 -11.64
N ARG A 171 -17.71 -6.90 -12.39
CA ARG A 171 -16.32 -6.73 -11.92
C ARG A 171 -16.01 -5.28 -11.56
N MET A 172 -16.48 -4.33 -12.37
CA MET A 172 -16.36 -2.90 -12.08
C MET A 172 -17.08 -2.53 -10.77
N SER A 173 -18.31 -3.03 -10.59
CA SER A 173 -19.09 -2.80 -9.36
C SER A 173 -18.43 -3.41 -8.12
N LEU A 174 -17.93 -4.65 -8.22
CA LEU A 174 -17.21 -5.33 -7.14
C LEU A 174 -15.96 -4.55 -6.69
N LEU A 175 -15.11 -4.14 -7.65
CA LEU A 175 -13.90 -3.38 -7.34
C LEU A 175 -14.23 -2.03 -6.70
N HIS A 176 -15.22 -1.30 -7.24
CA HIS A 176 -15.72 -0.07 -6.66
C HIS A 176 -16.20 -0.29 -5.21
N TYR A 177 -17.02 -1.31 -4.99
CA TYR A 177 -17.61 -1.62 -3.69
C TYR A 177 -16.54 -1.92 -2.63
N VAL A 178 -15.54 -2.74 -2.97
CA VAL A 178 -14.42 -3.06 -2.08
C VAL A 178 -13.62 -1.80 -1.75
N THR A 179 -13.20 -1.03 -2.74
CA THR A 179 -12.38 0.17 -2.53
C THR A 179 -13.10 1.24 -1.71
N GLU A 180 -14.38 1.48 -2.00
CA GLU A 180 -15.18 2.42 -1.21
C GLU A 180 -15.33 1.95 0.25
N SER A 181 -15.61 0.67 0.46
CA SER A 181 -15.74 0.10 1.81
C SER A 181 -14.46 0.24 2.61
N MET A 182 -13.31 0.01 1.98
CA MET A 182 -12.00 0.20 2.59
C MET A 182 -11.73 1.66 2.95
N ALA A 183 -12.02 2.59 2.04
CA ALA A 183 -11.77 4.01 2.25
C ALA A 183 -12.52 4.54 3.47
N TYR A 184 -13.82 4.22 3.57
CA TYR A 184 -14.67 4.70 4.67
C TYR A 184 -14.43 3.96 5.99
N MET A 185 -14.08 2.67 5.95
CA MET A 185 -13.68 1.97 7.17
C MET A 185 -12.38 2.57 7.74
N LEU A 186 -11.40 2.87 6.88
CA LEU A 186 -10.15 3.50 7.30
C LEU A 186 -10.37 4.88 7.91
N SER A 187 -11.13 5.75 7.23
CA SER A 187 -11.43 7.08 7.77
C SER A 187 -12.19 6.99 9.10
N SER A 188 -13.16 6.07 9.21
CA SER A 188 -13.89 5.82 10.46
C SER A 188 -12.98 5.35 11.60
N ASN A 189 -12.02 4.46 11.31
CA ASN A 189 -11.03 4.03 12.30
C ASN A 189 -10.16 5.21 12.78
N MET A 190 -9.76 6.08 11.85
CA MET A 190 -9.00 7.29 12.16
C MET A 190 -9.81 8.29 13.00
N ASP A 191 -11.08 8.53 12.65
CA ASP A 191 -11.99 9.41 13.40
C ASP A 191 -12.27 8.90 14.82
N ARG A 192 -12.25 7.59 15.02
CA ARG A 192 -12.37 6.94 16.34
C ARG A 192 -11.07 6.95 17.16
N GLY A 193 -10.01 7.57 16.65
CA GLY A 193 -8.74 7.69 17.34
C GLY A 193 -7.86 6.43 17.25
N SER A 194 -8.09 5.52 16.29
CA SER A 194 -7.17 4.40 16.09
C SER A 194 -5.78 4.92 15.74
N THR A 195 -4.77 4.42 16.44
CA THR A 195 -3.36 4.75 16.20
C THR A 195 -2.65 3.72 15.32
N GLU A 196 -3.22 2.53 15.17
CA GLU A 196 -2.66 1.40 14.43
C GLU A 196 -3.57 1.09 13.22
N TYR A 197 -3.24 1.68 12.06
CA TYR A 197 -3.98 1.47 10.80
C TYR A 197 -3.07 1.41 9.57
N HIS A 198 -1.76 1.29 9.78
CA HIS A 198 -0.76 1.44 8.73
C HIS A 198 -0.81 0.33 7.67
N LEU A 199 -1.14 -0.89 8.08
CA LEU A 199 -1.29 -2.04 7.17
C LEU A 199 -2.55 -1.88 6.34
N GLU A 200 -3.66 -1.55 6.97
CA GLU A 200 -4.96 -1.32 6.33
C GLU A 200 -4.87 -0.18 5.31
N ALA A 201 -4.19 0.91 5.66
CA ALA A 201 -3.94 2.04 4.77
C ALA A 201 -3.00 1.70 3.60
N ALA A 202 -2.07 0.75 3.80
CA ALA A 202 -1.26 0.21 2.70
C ALA A 202 -2.10 -0.67 1.76
N ILE A 203 -2.94 -1.55 2.31
CA ILE A 203 -3.84 -2.43 1.55
C ILE A 203 -4.80 -1.58 0.70
N SER A 204 -5.33 -0.46 1.22
CA SER A 204 -6.31 0.36 0.49
C SER A 204 -5.74 1.03 -0.76
N LYS A 205 -4.42 1.20 -0.82
CA LYS A 205 -3.72 1.85 -1.93
C LYS A 205 -3.31 0.83 -3.00
N PHE A 206 -4.13 -0.19 -3.28
CA PHE A 206 -3.79 -1.37 -4.07
C PHE A 206 -3.11 -1.04 -5.43
N ALA A 207 -1.78 -1.02 -5.40
CA ALA A 207 -0.80 -1.13 -6.46
C ALA A 207 0.40 -1.80 -5.79
N GLY A 208 1.05 -2.76 -6.46
CA GLY A 208 2.02 -3.71 -5.90
C GLY A 208 3.30 -3.17 -5.24
N GLY A 209 3.35 -1.90 -4.81
CA GLY A 209 4.49 -1.26 -4.15
C GLY A 209 4.57 -1.41 -2.62
N HIS A 210 3.68 -2.18 -1.98
CA HIS A 210 3.61 -2.25 -0.50
C HIS A 210 4.42 -3.39 0.15
N LEU A 211 5.23 -4.10 -0.64
CA LEU A 211 6.22 -5.06 -0.17
C LEU A 211 7.05 -4.52 1.00
N ARG A 212 7.35 -3.21 1.02
CA ARG A 212 8.20 -2.60 2.05
C ARG A 212 7.56 -2.50 3.44
N GLU A 213 6.25 -2.22 3.55
CA GLU A 213 5.58 -2.17 4.85
C GLU A 213 5.40 -3.58 5.41
N LEU A 214 5.11 -4.55 4.55
CA LEU A 214 5.12 -5.97 4.92
C LEU A 214 6.52 -6.42 5.32
N GLN A 215 7.56 -6.09 4.54
CA GLN A 215 8.97 -6.36 4.90
C GLN A 215 9.32 -5.75 6.26
N LYS A 216 8.85 -4.54 6.60
CA LYS A 216 9.08 -3.95 7.93
C LYS A 216 8.39 -4.77 9.03
N ALA A 217 7.15 -5.20 8.82
CA ALA A 217 6.46 -6.09 9.77
C ALA A 217 7.23 -7.42 9.95
N PHE A 218 7.80 -7.96 8.87
CA PHE A 218 8.62 -9.18 8.89
C PHE A 218 10.07 -8.97 9.37
N LYS A 219 10.58 -7.72 9.42
CA LYS A 219 11.95 -7.40 9.88
C LYS A 219 12.14 -7.58 11.38
N ASN A 220 11.07 -7.47 12.18
CA ASN A 220 11.12 -7.58 13.63
C ASN A 220 10.34 -8.79 14.16
N PRO A 221 10.63 -10.03 13.72
CA PRO A 221 9.89 -11.22 14.16
C PRO A 221 10.10 -11.46 15.66
N THR A 222 11.22 -11.00 16.22
CA THR A 222 11.55 -11.17 17.64
C THR A 222 10.73 -10.29 18.58
N ALA A 223 10.25 -9.13 18.13
CA ALA A 223 9.39 -8.26 18.94
C ALA A 223 8.01 -8.90 19.17
N ASN A 224 7.59 -9.80 18.29
CA ASN A 224 6.30 -10.48 18.33
C ASN A 224 6.43 -11.98 18.63
N LEU A 225 7.59 -12.45 19.11
CA LEU A 225 7.85 -13.88 19.41
C LEU A 225 6.83 -14.46 20.39
N GLY A 226 6.41 -13.70 21.39
CA GLY A 226 5.38 -14.13 22.36
C GLY A 226 4.02 -14.37 21.69
N LEU A 227 3.58 -13.46 20.83
CA LEU A 227 2.34 -13.61 20.06
C LEU A 227 2.42 -14.76 19.04
N ILE A 228 3.57 -14.91 18.38
CA ILE A 228 3.80 -16.03 17.45
C ILE A 228 3.77 -17.35 18.20
N LEU A 229 4.41 -17.45 19.36
CA LEU A 229 4.42 -18.67 20.17
C LEU A 229 3.03 -18.98 20.73
N GLU A 230 2.30 -17.98 21.22
CA GLU A 230 0.93 -18.13 21.69
C GLU A 230 0.01 -18.62 20.56
N GLU A 231 0.11 -18.01 19.38
CA GLU A 231 -0.73 -18.36 18.24
C GLU A 231 -0.34 -19.71 17.62
N ALA A 232 0.95 -20.03 17.55
CA ALA A 232 1.44 -21.37 17.17
C ALA A 232 0.95 -22.44 18.15
N THR A 233 0.91 -22.12 19.45
CA THR A 233 0.34 -23.02 20.48
C THR A 233 -1.16 -23.23 20.25
N LYS A 234 -1.92 -22.15 20.08
CA LYS A 234 -3.36 -22.21 19.76
C LYS A 234 -3.62 -23.05 18.50
N ARG A 235 -2.77 -22.90 17.47
CA ARG A 235 -2.86 -23.69 16.23
C ARG A 235 -2.49 -25.15 16.40
N GLY A 236 -1.46 -25.45 17.19
CA GLY A 236 -1.11 -26.80 17.57
C GLY A 236 -2.26 -27.51 18.28
N LEU A 237 -2.98 -26.80 19.16
CA LEU A 237 -4.20 -27.30 19.78
C LEU A 237 -5.33 -27.50 18.75
N ARG A 238 -5.50 -26.59 17.78
CA ARG A 238 -6.49 -26.73 16.69
C ARG A 238 -6.21 -27.94 15.80
N SER A 239 -4.95 -28.20 15.44
CA SER A 239 -4.58 -29.31 14.56
C SER A 239 -4.81 -30.69 15.18
N VAL A 240 -4.81 -30.78 16.52
CA VAL A 240 -5.16 -31.99 17.27
C VAL A 240 -6.61 -32.01 17.78
N GLY A 241 -7.43 -31.05 17.36
CA GLY A 241 -8.87 -30.98 17.68
C GLY A 241 -9.22 -30.46 19.09
N LEU A 242 -8.24 -29.91 19.82
CA LEU A 242 -8.41 -29.36 21.17
C LEU A 242 -8.82 -27.88 21.20
N ALA A 243 -8.90 -27.23 20.04
CA ALA A 243 -9.40 -25.86 19.90
C ALA A 243 -10.17 -25.70 18.58
N SER A 244 -11.17 -24.82 18.56
CA SER A 244 -11.92 -24.50 17.34
C SER A 244 -11.22 -23.42 16.52
N PRO A 245 -11.32 -23.45 15.18
CA PRO A 245 -10.85 -22.36 14.34
C PRO A 245 -11.60 -21.06 14.67
N PRO A 246 -10.94 -19.90 14.51
CA PRO A 246 -11.59 -18.60 14.70
C PRO A 246 -12.82 -18.50 13.79
N SER A 247 -13.97 -18.15 14.37
CA SER A 247 -15.23 -17.98 13.64
C SER A 247 -15.57 -16.50 13.53
N LEU A 248 -15.90 -16.05 12.32
CA LEU A 248 -16.43 -14.71 12.09
C LEU A 248 -17.97 -14.70 12.09
N SER A 249 -18.61 -15.86 12.22
CA SER A 249 -20.05 -16.03 12.04
C SER A 249 -20.89 -15.20 13.02
N GLU A 250 -20.36 -14.91 14.22
CA GLU A 250 -21.06 -14.10 15.23
C GLU A 250 -21.10 -12.60 14.90
N PHE A 251 -20.18 -12.13 14.05
CA PHE A 251 -20.05 -10.72 13.65
C PHE A 251 -20.67 -10.43 12.28
N VAL A 252 -21.14 -11.47 11.59
CA VAL A 252 -21.61 -11.42 10.21
C VAL A 252 -23.08 -11.82 10.15
N HIS A 253 -23.86 -11.17 9.29
CA HIS A 253 -25.27 -11.50 9.10
C HIS A 253 -25.43 -12.97 8.67
N PRO A 254 -26.41 -13.74 9.17
CA PRO A 254 -26.52 -15.19 8.91
C PRO A 254 -26.52 -15.58 7.43
N SER A 255 -27.09 -14.74 6.57
CA SER A 255 -27.13 -14.94 5.11
C SER A 255 -25.77 -14.80 4.41
N LEU A 256 -24.73 -14.38 5.13
CA LEU A 256 -23.34 -14.26 4.68
C LEU A 256 -22.39 -15.24 5.41
N SER A 257 -22.95 -16.21 6.15
CA SER A 257 -22.18 -17.21 6.91
C SER A 257 -21.17 -17.99 6.07
N SER A 258 -21.49 -18.32 4.82
CA SER A 258 -20.54 -18.97 3.90
C SER A 258 -19.32 -18.08 3.63
N GLY A 259 -19.52 -16.78 3.39
CA GLY A 259 -18.42 -15.83 3.22
C GLY A 259 -17.59 -15.67 4.49
N ALA A 260 -18.22 -15.66 5.66
CA ALA A 260 -17.54 -15.64 6.96
C ALA A 260 -16.63 -16.87 7.15
N GLN A 261 -17.08 -18.06 6.77
CA GLN A 261 -16.29 -19.29 6.82
C GLN A 261 -15.08 -19.24 5.88
N LEU A 262 -15.27 -18.72 4.66
CA LEU A 262 -14.18 -18.55 3.69
C LEU A 262 -13.11 -17.56 4.18
N ALA A 263 -13.54 -16.43 4.77
CA ALA A 263 -12.66 -15.45 5.37
C ALA A 263 -11.89 -16.03 6.56
N ALA A 264 -12.59 -16.71 7.49
CA ALA A 264 -11.96 -17.38 8.64
C ALA A 264 -10.90 -18.41 8.21
N LYS A 265 -11.23 -19.28 7.24
CA LYS A 265 -10.28 -20.26 6.70
C LYS A 265 -9.07 -19.59 6.05
N SER A 266 -9.28 -18.47 5.36
CA SER A 266 -8.21 -17.69 4.74
C SER A 266 -7.28 -17.05 5.76
N ILE A 267 -7.82 -16.51 6.86
CA ILE A 267 -7.04 -15.99 8.00
C ILE A 267 -6.17 -17.09 8.60
N GLU A 268 -6.74 -18.27 8.84
CA GLU A 268 -6.00 -19.40 9.40
C GLU A 268 -4.88 -19.87 8.46
N SER A 269 -5.22 -20.09 7.19
CA SER A 269 -4.25 -20.53 6.18
C SER A 269 -3.11 -19.52 6.00
N PHE A 270 -3.46 -18.22 5.97
CA PHE A 270 -2.49 -17.13 5.87
C PHE A 270 -1.53 -17.13 7.06
N GLY A 271 -2.07 -17.30 8.27
CA GLY A 271 -1.28 -17.41 9.47
C GLY A 271 -0.26 -18.55 9.40
N ILE A 272 -0.69 -19.75 9.02
CA ILE A 272 0.18 -20.93 8.94
C ILE A 272 1.31 -20.69 7.93
N ALA A 273 0.97 -20.09 6.79
CA ALA A 273 1.94 -19.74 5.76
C ALA A 273 2.98 -18.71 6.25
N VAL A 274 2.55 -17.68 6.99
CA VAL A 274 3.45 -16.71 7.60
C VAL A 274 4.43 -17.38 8.56
N GLU A 275 3.95 -18.26 9.44
CA GLU A 275 4.80 -19.02 10.36
C GLU A 275 5.81 -19.87 9.59
N HIS A 276 5.35 -20.64 8.59
CA HIS A 276 6.23 -21.47 7.77
C HIS A 276 7.38 -20.67 7.14
N VAL A 277 7.05 -19.53 6.50
CA VAL A 277 8.04 -18.68 5.85
C VAL A 277 9.01 -18.06 6.86
N LEU A 278 8.51 -17.62 8.02
CA LEU A 278 9.34 -17.07 9.09
C LEU A 278 10.27 -18.10 9.72
N VAL A 279 9.78 -19.32 9.98
CA VAL A 279 10.61 -20.41 10.51
C VAL A 279 11.71 -20.78 9.53
N LYS A 280 11.38 -20.86 8.23
CA LYS A 280 12.33 -21.27 7.19
C LYS A 280 13.41 -20.23 6.91
N HIS A 281 13.05 -18.94 6.82
CA HIS A 281 13.96 -17.89 6.36
C HIS A 281 14.45 -16.95 7.48
N GLY A 282 13.84 -16.99 8.67
CA GLY A 282 14.20 -16.13 9.80
C GLY A 282 14.22 -14.65 9.41
N ARG A 283 15.26 -13.92 9.81
CA ARG A 283 15.45 -12.51 9.43
C ARG A 283 15.75 -12.33 7.94
N GLY A 284 16.20 -13.37 7.24
CA GLY A 284 16.49 -13.35 5.80
C GLY A 284 15.24 -13.27 4.93
N VAL A 285 14.04 -13.48 5.50
CA VAL A 285 12.74 -13.38 4.81
C VAL A 285 12.57 -12.06 4.03
N VAL A 286 13.25 -11.00 4.45
CA VAL A 286 13.20 -9.68 3.82
C VAL A 286 13.72 -9.67 2.39
N GLU A 287 14.62 -10.60 2.06
CA GLU A 287 15.18 -10.79 0.72
C GLU A 287 14.32 -11.71 -0.15
N GLU A 288 13.35 -12.42 0.43
CA GLU A 288 12.46 -13.36 -0.25
C GLU A 288 11.28 -12.65 -0.92
N GLN A 289 11.57 -11.70 -1.82
CA GLN A 289 10.57 -10.77 -2.37
C GLN A 289 9.43 -11.47 -3.12
N PHE A 290 9.68 -12.59 -3.80
CA PHE A 290 8.63 -13.37 -4.46
C PHE A 290 7.62 -13.93 -3.45
N LEU A 291 8.11 -14.51 -2.35
CA LEU A 291 7.26 -15.07 -1.28
C LEU A 291 6.50 -13.97 -0.56
N LEU A 292 7.18 -12.87 -0.24
CA LEU A 292 6.58 -11.69 0.38
C LEU A 292 5.46 -11.10 -0.49
N ASN A 293 5.59 -11.12 -1.81
CA ASN A 293 4.55 -10.65 -2.72
C ASN A 293 3.31 -11.56 -2.67
N ARG A 294 3.49 -12.89 -2.59
CA ARG A 294 2.37 -13.83 -2.44
C ARG A 294 1.65 -13.66 -1.11
N LEU A 295 2.40 -13.52 -0.02
CA LEU A 295 1.85 -13.20 1.29
C LEU A 295 1.09 -11.86 1.27
N ALA A 296 1.64 -10.83 0.61
CA ALA A 296 0.97 -9.54 0.46
C ALA A 296 -0.41 -9.67 -0.20
N GLN A 297 -0.48 -10.38 -1.33
CA GLN A 297 -1.73 -10.58 -2.07
C GLN A 297 -2.75 -11.38 -1.24
N ALA A 298 -2.31 -12.43 -0.55
CA ALA A 298 -3.18 -13.20 0.34
C ALA A 298 -3.71 -12.36 1.52
N ALA A 299 -2.88 -11.49 2.10
CA ALA A 299 -3.30 -10.57 3.15
C ALA A 299 -4.35 -9.57 2.66
N ILE A 300 -4.16 -9.02 1.45
CA ILE A 300 -5.10 -8.08 0.83
C ILE A 300 -6.46 -8.73 0.58
N ASP A 301 -6.47 -9.90 -0.07
CA ASP A 301 -7.72 -10.62 -0.34
C ASP A 301 -8.43 -11.03 0.97
N THR A 302 -7.67 -11.49 1.97
CA THR A 302 -8.22 -11.84 3.29
C THR A 302 -8.86 -10.63 3.98
N PHE A 303 -8.16 -9.50 3.99
CA PHE A 303 -8.65 -8.29 4.63
C PHE A 303 -9.88 -7.72 3.91
N THR A 304 -9.85 -7.67 2.58
CA THR A 304 -10.98 -7.15 1.79
C THR A 304 -12.24 -8.00 1.93
N MET A 305 -12.12 -9.31 2.13
CA MET A 305 -13.26 -10.16 2.51
C MET A 305 -13.92 -9.70 3.81
N ALA A 306 -13.13 -9.47 4.87
CA ALA A 306 -13.67 -8.99 6.15
C ALA A 306 -14.35 -7.62 6.01
N VAL A 307 -13.76 -6.71 5.22
CA VAL A 307 -14.32 -5.38 4.94
C VAL A 307 -15.69 -5.46 4.28
N VAL A 308 -15.83 -6.23 3.20
CA VAL A 308 -17.11 -6.33 2.48
C VAL A 308 -18.17 -7.09 3.27
N LEU A 309 -17.78 -8.11 4.04
CA LEU A 309 -18.67 -8.84 4.95
C LEU A 309 -19.22 -7.91 6.03
N SER A 310 -18.38 -7.06 6.62
CA SER A 310 -18.80 -6.09 7.63
C SER A 310 -19.82 -5.10 7.06
N ARG A 311 -19.53 -4.48 5.91
CA ARG A 311 -20.45 -3.53 5.26
C ARG A 311 -21.77 -4.18 4.86
N ALA A 312 -21.72 -5.32 4.17
CA ALA A 312 -22.93 -5.99 3.70
C ALA A 312 -23.78 -6.50 4.89
N SER A 313 -23.14 -7.00 5.96
CA SER A 313 -23.84 -7.38 7.19
C SER A 313 -24.53 -6.20 7.84
N HIS A 314 -23.88 -5.04 7.91
CA HIS A 314 -24.51 -3.82 8.41
C HIS A 314 -25.73 -3.43 7.58
N SER A 315 -25.60 -3.46 6.25
CA SER A 315 -26.68 -3.14 5.31
C SER A 315 -27.89 -4.08 5.48
N LEU A 316 -27.63 -5.39 5.58
CA LEU A 316 -28.65 -6.42 5.85
C LEU A 316 -29.32 -6.23 7.21
N SER A 317 -28.55 -6.07 8.28
CA SER A 317 -29.10 -5.88 9.63
C SER A 317 -29.91 -4.60 9.78
N LYS A 318 -29.67 -3.59 8.93
CA LYS A 318 -30.43 -2.33 8.89
C LYS A 318 -31.55 -2.32 7.84
N ASN A 319 -31.72 -3.42 7.08
CA ASN A 319 -32.68 -3.52 5.98
C ASN A 319 -32.57 -2.34 4.99
N LEU A 320 -31.34 -1.95 4.63
CA LEU A 320 -31.15 -0.85 3.67
C LEU A 320 -31.63 -1.27 2.27
N PRO A 321 -32.05 -0.32 1.41
CA PRO A 321 -32.57 -0.64 0.07
C PRO A 321 -31.60 -1.43 -0.82
N SER A 322 -30.29 -1.27 -0.62
CA SER A 322 -29.24 -1.96 -1.38
C SER A 322 -28.79 -3.29 -0.77
N ALA A 323 -29.33 -3.70 0.39
CA ALA A 323 -28.79 -4.79 1.19
C ALA A 323 -28.67 -6.11 0.44
N HIS A 324 -29.68 -6.47 -0.37
CA HIS A 324 -29.63 -7.70 -1.15
C HIS A 324 -28.58 -7.65 -2.27
N HIS A 325 -28.39 -6.48 -2.90
CA HIS A 325 -27.33 -6.32 -3.89
C HIS A 325 -25.94 -6.36 -3.25
N GLU A 326 -25.78 -5.74 -2.08
CA GLU A 326 -24.53 -5.81 -1.29
C GLU A 326 -24.22 -7.24 -0.83
N GLN A 327 -25.23 -8.04 -0.52
CA GLN A 327 -25.08 -9.48 -0.23
C GLN A 327 -24.54 -10.25 -1.44
N LEU A 328 -25.03 -9.96 -2.65
CA LEU A 328 -24.52 -10.57 -3.89
C LEU A 328 -23.06 -10.19 -4.13
N LEU A 329 -22.72 -8.91 -3.99
CA LEU A 329 -21.35 -8.41 -4.16
C LEU A 329 -20.39 -9.07 -3.16
N ALA A 330 -20.76 -9.11 -1.87
CA ALA A 330 -19.94 -9.73 -0.83
C ALA A 330 -19.75 -11.23 -1.08
N SER A 331 -20.81 -11.95 -1.44
CA SER A 331 -20.73 -13.40 -1.73
C SER A 331 -19.78 -13.70 -2.89
N VAL A 332 -19.91 -12.99 -4.02
CA VAL A 332 -19.03 -13.19 -5.19
C VAL A 332 -17.58 -12.82 -4.85
N TRP A 333 -17.37 -11.70 -4.15
CA TRP A 333 -16.03 -11.29 -3.75
C TRP A 333 -15.36 -12.33 -2.85
N CYS A 334 -16.05 -12.81 -1.81
CA CYS A 334 -15.51 -13.80 -0.87
C CYS A 334 -15.13 -15.12 -1.54
N ASN A 335 -15.96 -15.62 -2.46
CA ASN A 335 -15.67 -16.85 -3.19
C ASN A 335 -14.36 -16.73 -3.98
N GLU A 336 -14.21 -15.68 -4.77
CA GLU A 336 -13.05 -15.51 -5.64
C GLU A 336 -11.79 -15.07 -4.88
N ALA A 337 -11.94 -14.22 -3.86
CA ALA A 337 -10.84 -13.82 -3.00
C ALA A 337 -10.27 -15.02 -2.23
N SER A 338 -11.11 -15.90 -1.70
CA SER A 338 -10.68 -17.13 -1.03
C SER A 338 -9.88 -18.05 -1.96
N GLU A 339 -10.31 -18.23 -3.22
CA GLU A 339 -9.54 -19.02 -4.19
C GLU A 339 -8.19 -18.37 -4.54
N ARG A 340 -8.14 -17.04 -4.65
CA ARG A 340 -6.87 -16.32 -4.83
C ARG A 340 -5.94 -16.46 -3.61
N VAL A 341 -6.48 -16.41 -2.39
CA VAL A 341 -5.71 -16.67 -1.16
C VAL A 341 -5.12 -18.08 -1.23
N LYS A 342 -5.96 -19.09 -1.44
CA LYS A 342 -5.54 -20.49 -1.54
C LYS A 342 -4.42 -20.70 -2.56
N ARG A 343 -4.55 -20.10 -3.75
CA ARG A 343 -3.51 -20.15 -4.79
C ARG A 343 -2.21 -19.49 -4.32
N ASN A 344 -2.26 -18.23 -3.88
CA ASN A 344 -1.06 -17.50 -3.45
C ASN A 344 -0.32 -18.23 -2.32
N LEU A 345 -1.05 -18.79 -1.34
CA LEU A 345 -0.46 -19.52 -0.23
C LEU A 345 0.11 -20.88 -0.65
N GLY A 346 -0.56 -21.59 -1.56
CA GLY A 346 -0.06 -22.86 -2.11
C GLY A 346 1.24 -22.71 -2.91
N GLU A 347 1.44 -21.56 -3.56
CA GLU A 347 2.69 -21.26 -4.28
C GLU A 347 3.91 -21.09 -3.36
N LEU A 348 3.72 -20.84 -2.06
CA LEU A 348 4.82 -20.63 -1.11
C LEU A 348 5.64 -21.91 -0.84
N THR A 349 5.00 -23.07 -0.96
CA THR A 349 5.61 -24.38 -0.67
C THR A 349 5.72 -25.27 -1.90
N SER A 350 5.20 -24.83 -3.05
CA SER A 350 5.20 -25.60 -4.30
C SER A 350 6.62 -25.70 -4.89
N PRO A 351 7.21 -26.90 -5.02
CA PRO A 351 8.57 -27.05 -5.56
C PRO A 351 8.72 -26.45 -6.96
N MET A 352 7.72 -26.64 -7.82
CA MET A 352 7.67 -26.08 -9.17
C MET A 352 7.72 -24.55 -9.16
N HIS A 353 6.96 -23.88 -8.28
CA HIS A 353 6.95 -22.41 -8.22
C HIS A 353 8.25 -21.87 -7.64
N LEU A 354 8.82 -22.54 -6.63
CA LEU A 354 10.11 -22.18 -6.07
C LEU A 354 11.23 -22.32 -7.11
N GLU A 355 11.23 -23.38 -7.91
CA GLU A 355 12.17 -23.54 -9.03
C GLU A 355 11.98 -22.44 -10.09
N ASN A 356 10.73 -22.08 -10.39
CA ASN A 356 10.44 -20.99 -11.31
C ASN A 356 10.96 -19.64 -10.81
N TYR A 357 10.95 -19.35 -9.50
CA TYR A 357 11.55 -18.12 -8.96
C TYR A 357 13.07 -18.07 -9.20
N SER A 358 13.76 -19.19 -9.04
CA SER A 358 15.19 -19.28 -9.39
C SER A 358 15.42 -19.02 -10.88
N LYS A 359 14.57 -19.58 -11.75
CA LYS A 359 14.63 -19.34 -13.21
C LYS A 359 14.32 -17.90 -13.59
N LEU A 360 13.31 -17.27 -12.97
CA LEU A 360 12.97 -15.87 -13.20
C LEU A 360 14.12 -14.93 -12.83
N SER A 361 14.79 -15.19 -11.70
CA SER A 361 15.99 -14.43 -11.30
C SER A 361 17.11 -14.58 -12.31
N LEU A 362 17.34 -15.80 -12.84
CA LEU A 362 18.35 -16.04 -13.85
C LEU A 362 18.01 -15.36 -15.19
N ILE A 363 16.75 -15.43 -15.63
CA ILE A 363 16.28 -14.74 -16.84
C ILE A 363 16.54 -13.23 -16.71
N ALA A 364 16.14 -12.62 -15.59
CA ALA A 364 16.35 -11.20 -15.34
C ALA A 364 17.84 -10.84 -15.31
N LYS A 365 18.67 -11.66 -14.67
CA LYS A 365 20.13 -11.49 -14.64
C LYS A 365 20.72 -11.49 -16.06
N ASN A 366 20.36 -12.47 -16.88
CA ASN A 366 20.85 -12.58 -18.25
C ASN A 366 20.42 -11.37 -19.10
N MET A 367 19.19 -10.88 -18.91
CA MET A 367 18.71 -9.67 -19.60
C MET A 367 19.49 -8.42 -19.19
N CYS A 368 19.79 -8.27 -17.90
CA CYS A 368 20.59 -7.15 -17.41
C CYS A 368 22.03 -7.19 -17.95
N GLU A 369 22.65 -8.37 -17.98
CA GLU A 369 23.99 -8.57 -18.54
C GLU A 369 24.04 -8.30 -20.05
N ALA A 370 22.93 -8.57 -20.77
CA ALA A 370 22.78 -8.28 -22.19
C ALA A 370 22.30 -6.85 -22.50
N GLU A 371 22.02 -6.04 -21.47
CA GLU A 371 21.38 -4.71 -21.60
C GLU A 371 20.08 -4.71 -22.45
N GLY A 372 19.33 -5.82 -22.42
CA GLY A 372 18.17 -5.99 -23.30
C GLY A 372 17.62 -7.42 -23.37
N MET A 373 16.92 -7.72 -24.46
CA MET A 373 16.45 -9.08 -24.73
C MET A 373 17.61 -9.97 -25.15
N VAL A 374 17.74 -11.13 -24.50
CA VAL A 374 18.83 -12.08 -24.78
C VAL A 374 18.56 -12.84 -26.08
N GLN A 375 17.32 -13.22 -26.31
CA GLN A 375 16.89 -13.93 -27.52
C GLN A 375 16.65 -12.97 -28.69
N GLY A 376 17.16 -13.33 -29.86
CA GLY A 376 16.78 -12.72 -31.13
C GLY A 376 15.40 -13.18 -31.60
N ASN A 377 14.95 -12.64 -32.73
CA ASN A 377 13.77 -13.18 -33.40
C ASN A 377 14.07 -14.60 -33.94
N PRO A 378 13.04 -15.44 -34.19
CA PRO A 378 13.25 -16.81 -34.68
C PRO A 378 13.94 -16.92 -36.05
N LEU A 379 14.07 -15.83 -36.81
CA LEU A 379 14.72 -15.82 -38.12
C LEU A 379 16.23 -15.54 -38.01
N GLY A 380 16.71 -15.08 -36.86
CA GLY A 380 18.11 -14.72 -36.66
C GLY A 380 18.59 -13.52 -37.50
N LEU A 381 17.66 -12.70 -37.98
CA LEU A 381 17.92 -11.48 -38.77
C LEU A 381 17.99 -10.22 -37.91
#